data_AF-A0A3S3NCI8-F1
#
_entry.id   AF-A0A3S3NCI8-F1
#
_cell.length_a   1.000
_cell.length_b   1.000
_cell.length_c   1.000
_cell.angle_alpha   90.00
_cell.angle_beta   90.00
_cell.angle_gamma   90.00
#
_symmetry.space_group_name_H-M   'P 1'
#
loop_
_entity.id
_entity.type
_entity.pdbx_description
1 polymer ?
#
loop_
_entity_poly.entity_id
_entity_poly.type
_entity_poly.pdbx_seq_one_letter_code
_entity_poly.pdbx_strand_id
1 'polypeptide(L)'
;MACMKLGSKSGAFSREGQTWVCATGLPSDVTIEVGDMSFHLHKFPLLSRSGVLEKLIGDFSGKEGLSCVLQLHDIPGGAKAFELIAKFCYGVKLEITALNVVCLRCAAEHLQMTEDYGDDNLIAQTEDFLNEVLSSWKDTINALVTCEEFLPLAEVLHIVSRCINSLAMKACSDPTIFGWPLSRQSSLKSPNATGMWNGIGTVTKHRTASEDWWYDDASFLSLNLYKRLILSLESGGMNPETISGSLMFYAKRHLPGLSWNSSSHDNAIHGGHGNSLSAPSESDQRALLEEIVGLLPVAKGVTLTKFLLGLLRTAIILHASPSCRENLEKRIGVQLDQAELEDLLMPNLGYTVETLYDIDCVQRILDHFTLVDQYAAGSSPGMVDEGQLMGSPSLTPVTMVAKLVDGYLAEVATDVNLKFPKFQSLAAAIPEYARPLDDGIYRAIDVYFKAHPWLIDSEREQLCRLMNCQKLSLEACSHAAQNERLPLRVVIQVIFFEQLRLRTTVAGWFFVSDSLENSQATNENLALSKNNRSNQAEAICDPNGNQVISFDEVKLRVSELEKEYLNMRQEIEKLGKPKSYWNIFSKRFWYNQKSQPGNAKKAPATGQDHKNGE
;
A
#
# COMPACT_ATOMS: atom_id res chain seq x y z
N MET A 1 7.31 10.00 -31.06
CA MET A 1 6.02 9.49 -31.56
C MET A 1 6.23 9.19 -33.02
N ALA A 2 5.99 7.94 -33.41
CA ALA A 2 6.02 7.55 -34.81
C ALA A 2 4.98 8.36 -35.61
N CYS A 3 5.32 8.66 -36.86
CA CYS A 3 4.50 9.45 -37.76
C CYS A 3 4.79 9.05 -39.20
N MET A 4 3.74 8.73 -39.94
CA MET A 4 3.81 8.42 -41.37
C MET A 4 3.10 9.52 -42.17
N LYS A 5 3.78 10.06 -43.18
CA LYS A 5 3.23 11.09 -44.07
C LYS A 5 2.92 10.48 -45.43
N LEU A 6 1.66 10.58 -45.84
CA LEU A 6 1.20 10.11 -47.15
C LEU A 6 0.82 11.29 -48.04
N GLY A 7 0.83 11.06 -49.36
CA GLY A 7 0.43 12.03 -50.37
C GLY A 7 1.50 13.06 -50.72
N SER A 8 1.40 13.61 -51.92
CA SER A 8 2.36 14.60 -52.45
C SER A 8 1.73 15.96 -52.69
N LYS A 9 0.41 16.03 -52.90
CA LYS A 9 -0.32 17.26 -53.22
C LYS A 9 -0.59 18.09 -51.96
N SER A 10 -0.35 19.39 -52.02
CA SER A 10 -0.70 20.33 -50.95
C SER A 10 -2.11 20.89 -51.14
N GLY A 11 -2.91 20.88 -50.07
CA GLY A 11 -4.06 21.77 -49.86
C GLY A 11 -5.11 21.81 -50.98
N ALA A 12 -5.83 20.71 -51.21
CA ALA A 12 -6.95 20.68 -52.16
C ALA A 12 -8.34 20.85 -51.50
N PHE A 13 -8.42 20.90 -50.17
CA PHE A 13 -9.68 20.93 -49.44
C PHE A 13 -9.85 22.26 -48.69
N SER A 14 -10.97 22.93 -48.90
CA SER A 14 -11.42 24.08 -48.09
C SER A 14 -12.62 23.68 -47.25
N ARG A 15 -12.68 24.20 -46.01
CA ARG A 15 -13.82 24.03 -45.11
C ARG A 15 -14.58 25.34 -44.99
N GLU A 16 -15.86 25.32 -45.34
CA GLU A 16 -16.81 26.42 -45.21
C GLU A 16 -17.94 25.98 -44.29
N GLY A 17 -17.83 26.31 -43.00
CA GLY A 17 -18.78 25.84 -41.99
C GLY A 17 -18.80 24.31 -41.85
N GLN A 18 -19.96 23.70 -42.11
CA GLN A 18 -20.17 22.25 -42.11
C GLN A 18 -19.87 21.59 -43.46
N THR A 19 -19.39 22.37 -44.43
CA THR A 19 -19.20 21.92 -45.80
C THR A 19 -17.72 21.86 -46.16
N TRP A 20 -17.30 20.74 -46.72
CA TRP A 20 -15.96 20.54 -47.27
C TRP A 20 -16.04 20.52 -48.79
N VAL A 21 -15.19 21.32 -49.45
CA VAL A 21 -15.15 21.40 -50.91
C VAL A 21 -13.74 21.10 -51.39
N CYS A 22 -13.63 20.27 -52.42
CA CYS A 22 -12.36 20.01 -53.08
C CYS A 22 -12.12 21.03 -54.21
N ALA A 23 -11.12 21.91 -54.06
CA ALA A 23 -10.76 22.94 -55.02
C ALA A 23 -9.89 22.38 -56.16
N THR A 24 -10.46 21.52 -57.00
CA THR A 24 -9.80 21.00 -58.22
C THR A 24 -10.04 21.87 -59.45
N GLY A 25 -10.88 22.90 -59.34
CA GLY A 25 -11.32 23.74 -60.48
C GLY A 25 -12.46 23.12 -61.30
N LEU A 26 -12.93 21.92 -60.93
CA LEU A 26 -14.10 21.26 -61.53
C LEU A 26 -15.28 21.28 -60.54
N PRO A 27 -16.53 21.27 -61.03
CA PRO A 27 -17.69 21.11 -60.16
C PRO A 27 -17.73 19.70 -59.57
N SER A 28 -18.10 19.60 -58.29
CA SER A 28 -18.32 18.31 -57.61
C SER A 28 -19.46 17.53 -58.27
N ASP A 29 -19.26 16.23 -58.47
CA ASP A 29 -20.25 15.31 -59.06
C ASP A 29 -20.83 14.30 -58.04
N VAL A 30 -20.35 14.35 -56.79
CA VAL A 30 -20.86 13.57 -55.66
C VAL A 30 -20.75 14.37 -54.35
N THR A 31 -21.77 14.25 -53.51
CA THR A 31 -21.79 14.77 -52.13
C THR A 31 -21.86 13.58 -51.17
N ILE A 32 -20.99 13.55 -50.17
CA ILE A 32 -21.01 12.54 -49.11
C ILE A 32 -21.36 13.22 -47.79
N GLU A 33 -22.44 12.80 -47.16
CA GLU A 33 -22.92 13.29 -45.87
C GLU A 33 -22.45 12.34 -44.75
N VAL A 34 -21.73 12.88 -43.76
CA VAL A 34 -21.25 12.15 -42.58
C VAL A 34 -21.59 12.95 -41.33
N GLY A 35 -22.53 12.45 -40.54
CA GLY A 35 -23.11 13.21 -39.43
C GLY A 35 -23.73 14.53 -39.91
N ASP A 36 -23.23 15.65 -39.37
CA ASP A 36 -23.62 17.02 -39.72
C ASP A 36 -22.72 17.66 -40.80
N MET A 37 -21.72 16.92 -41.31
CA MET A 37 -20.75 17.41 -42.30
C MET A 37 -21.08 16.90 -43.70
N SER A 38 -20.94 17.80 -44.68
CA SER A 38 -21.15 17.52 -46.11
C SER A 38 -19.85 17.66 -46.90
N PHE A 39 -19.48 16.64 -47.68
CA PHE A 39 -18.25 16.62 -48.47
C PHE A 39 -18.58 16.65 -49.96
N HIS A 40 -18.28 17.76 -50.63
CA HIS A 40 -18.43 17.92 -52.07
C HIS A 40 -17.17 17.46 -52.79
N LEU A 41 -17.29 16.30 -53.45
CA LEU A 41 -16.18 15.51 -53.96
C LEU A 41 -16.41 15.14 -55.44
N HIS A 42 -15.50 14.32 -55.94
CA HIS A 42 -15.39 13.84 -57.30
C HIS A 42 -15.46 12.32 -57.25
N LYS A 43 -16.26 11.68 -58.10
CA LYS A 43 -16.46 10.22 -58.10
C LYS A 43 -15.14 9.48 -58.31
N PHE A 44 -14.39 9.85 -59.35
CA PHE A 44 -13.21 9.08 -59.79
C PHE A 44 -12.17 8.81 -58.68
N PRO A 45 -11.67 9.81 -57.91
CA PRO A 45 -10.75 9.55 -56.80
C PRO A 45 -11.27 8.59 -55.72
N LEU A 46 -12.58 8.54 -55.52
CA LEU A 46 -13.22 7.69 -54.50
C LEU A 46 -13.42 6.26 -55.02
N LEU A 47 -13.93 6.12 -56.24
CA LEU A 47 -14.12 4.83 -56.91
C LEU A 47 -12.80 4.07 -57.03
N SER A 48 -11.72 4.78 -57.34
CA SER A 48 -10.39 4.20 -57.51
C SER A 48 -9.69 3.85 -56.20
N ARG A 49 -10.38 3.83 -55.05
CA ARG A 49 -9.79 3.55 -53.73
C ARG A 49 -10.73 2.83 -52.74
N SER A 50 -12.04 2.81 -52.96
CA SER A 50 -13.00 2.21 -52.03
C SER A 50 -14.07 1.39 -52.76
N GLY A 51 -14.15 0.10 -52.43
CA GLY A 51 -15.18 -0.79 -52.97
C GLY A 51 -16.60 -0.45 -52.51
N VAL A 52 -16.75 0.02 -51.27
CA VAL A 52 -18.06 0.45 -50.76
C VAL A 52 -18.56 1.69 -51.49
N LEU A 53 -17.69 2.70 -51.67
CA LEU A 53 -18.06 3.90 -52.43
C LEU A 53 -18.31 3.57 -53.89
N GLU A 54 -17.56 2.64 -54.49
CA GLU A 54 -17.82 2.15 -55.85
C GLU A 54 -19.22 1.58 -55.98
N LYS A 55 -19.59 0.67 -55.08
CA LYS A 55 -20.91 0.06 -55.07
C LYS A 55 -22.03 1.09 -54.85
N LEU A 56 -21.91 1.94 -53.84
CA LEU A 56 -22.93 2.95 -53.51
C LEU A 56 -23.14 3.97 -54.63
N ILE A 57 -22.07 4.43 -55.27
CA ILE A 57 -22.14 5.36 -56.41
C ILE A 57 -22.72 4.64 -57.64
N GLY A 58 -22.33 3.38 -57.88
CA GLY A 58 -22.85 2.55 -58.96
C GLY A 58 -24.37 2.37 -58.88
N ASP A 59 -24.88 2.01 -57.70
CA ASP A 59 -26.30 1.82 -57.42
C ASP A 59 -27.12 3.12 -57.60
N PHE A 60 -26.51 4.28 -57.40
CA PHE A 60 -27.14 5.60 -57.60
C PHE A 60 -27.22 6.01 -59.07
N SER A 61 -26.28 5.58 -59.92
CA SER A 61 -26.16 6.01 -61.32
C SER A 61 -27.33 5.58 -62.22
N GLY A 62 -28.19 4.66 -61.76
CA GLY A 62 -29.42 4.24 -62.45
C GLY A 62 -30.61 5.20 -62.37
N LYS A 63 -30.46 6.38 -61.74
CA LYS A 63 -31.52 7.39 -61.54
C LYS A 63 -31.12 8.70 -62.22
N GLU A 64 -31.54 8.91 -63.47
CA GLU A 64 -31.17 10.09 -64.27
C GLU A 64 -31.67 11.42 -63.65
N GLY A 65 -30.76 12.40 -63.53
CA GLY A 65 -31.09 13.82 -63.30
C GLY A 65 -30.87 14.39 -61.90
N LEU A 66 -30.49 13.58 -60.89
CA LEU A 66 -30.25 14.04 -59.51
C LEU A 66 -28.76 14.11 -59.17
N SER A 67 -28.36 15.10 -58.37
CA SER A 67 -27.03 15.15 -57.74
C SER A 67 -26.83 13.91 -56.87
N CYS A 68 -25.71 13.20 -57.06
CA CYS A 68 -25.41 11.99 -56.29
C CYS A 68 -25.07 12.37 -54.84
N VAL A 69 -26.02 12.17 -53.92
CA VAL A 69 -25.83 12.41 -52.48
C VAL A 69 -25.85 11.08 -51.75
N LEU A 70 -24.74 10.74 -51.07
CA LEU A 70 -24.58 9.50 -50.32
C LEU A 70 -24.50 9.79 -48.83
N GLN A 71 -25.14 8.95 -48.03
CA GLN A 71 -25.13 9.05 -46.57
C GLN A 71 -24.23 7.96 -45.98
N LEU A 72 -23.24 8.39 -45.19
CA LEU A 72 -22.21 7.56 -44.57
C LEU A 72 -22.10 7.87 -43.06
N HIS A 73 -23.24 7.96 -42.39
CA HIS A 73 -23.31 8.30 -40.96
C HIS A 73 -22.65 7.25 -40.05
N ASP A 74 -22.59 5.99 -40.49
CA ASP A 74 -22.08 4.86 -39.70
C ASP A 74 -20.56 4.63 -39.82
N ILE A 75 -19.83 5.52 -40.49
CA ILE A 75 -18.39 5.36 -40.65
C ILE A 75 -17.65 5.48 -39.30
N PRO A 76 -16.76 4.53 -38.96
CA PRO A 76 -15.94 4.65 -37.76
C PRO A 76 -15.16 5.97 -37.71
N GLY A 77 -15.26 6.68 -36.58
CA GLY A 77 -14.60 7.98 -36.38
C GLY A 77 -15.27 9.16 -37.09
N GLY A 78 -16.40 8.92 -37.75
CA GLY A 78 -17.26 9.92 -38.34
C GLY A 78 -16.54 10.81 -39.35
N ALA A 79 -16.97 12.08 -39.39
CA ALA A 79 -16.54 13.01 -40.42
C ALA A 79 -15.05 13.36 -40.34
N LYS A 80 -14.43 13.30 -39.16
CA LYS A 80 -12.97 13.51 -38.99
C LYS A 80 -12.15 12.40 -39.65
N ALA A 81 -12.59 11.14 -39.51
CA ALA A 81 -11.96 10.01 -40.18
C ALA A 81 -12.14 10.11 -41.70
N PHE A 82 -13.37 10.45 -42.12
CA PHE A 82 -13.69 10.59 -43.54
C PHE A 82 -12.90 11.73 -44.21
N GLU A 83 -12.62 12.83 -43.52
CA GLU A 83 -11.75 13.90 -44.03
C GLU A 83 -10.36 13.37 -44.41
N LEU A 84 -9.76 12.53 -43.54
CA LEU A 84 -8.45 11.93 -43.80
C LEU A 84 -8.50 10.91 -44.94
N ILE A 85 -9.57 10.11 -45.01
CA ILE A 85 -9.82 9.18 -46.13
C ILE A 85 -9.98 9.95 -47.45
N ALA A 86 -10.74 11.04 -47.46
CA ALA A 86 -10.89 11.88 -48.65
C ALA A 86 -9.55 12.47 -49.07
N LYS A 87 -8.71 12.95 -48.13
CA LYS A 87 -7.34 13.38 -48.46
C LYS A 87 -6.51 12.26 -49.07
N PHE A 88 -6.59 11.05 -48.53
CA PHE A 88 -5.92 9.87 -49.07
C PHE A 88 -6.34 9.58 -50.52
N CYS A 89 -7.65 9.52 -50.77
CA CYS A 89 -8.19 9.26 -52.11
C CYS A 89 -7.71 10.27 -53.16
N TYR A 90 -7.50 11.52 -52.78
CA TYR A 90 -7.03 12.58 -53.68
C TYR A 90 -5.50 12.67 -53.79
N GLY A 91 -4.75 11.89 -53.00
CA GLY A 91 -3.30 11.98 -52.88
C GLY A 91 -2.82 13.28 -52.21
N VAL A 92 -3.69 13.88 -51.40
CA VAL A 92 -3.38 15.08 -50.60
C VAL A 92 -2.57 14.67 -49.37
N LYS A 93 -1.62 15.52 -48.99
CA LYS A 93 -0.79 15.32 -47.80
C LYS A 93 -1.66 15.08 -46.56
N LEU A 94 -1.43 13.95 -45.89
CA LEU A 94 -2.03 13.60 -44.62
C LEU A 94 -1.00 12.93 -43.70
N GLU A 95 -1.29 12.97 -42.40
CA GLU A 95 -0.40 12.46 -41.35
C GLU A 95 -1.11 11.36 -40.56
N ILE A 96 -0.51 10.17 -40.55
CA ILE A 96 -0.93 9.04 -39.72
C ILE A 96 -0.03 9.01 -38.47
N THR A 97 -0.67 8.90 -37.31
CA THR A 97 -0.05 8.93 -35.98
C THR A 97 -0.68 7.85 -35.10
N ALA A 98 -0.05 7.54 -33.96
CA ALA A 98 -0.58 6.58 -33.00
C ALA A 98 -2.00 6.91 -32.49
N LEU A 99 -2.41 8.19 -32.56
CA LEU A 99 -3.72 8.66 -32.10
C LEU A 99 -4.84 8.53 -33.13
N ASN A 100 -4.51 8.34 -34.42
CA ASN A 100 -5.52 8.26 -35.48
C ASN A 100 -5.45 6.97 -36.32
N VAL A 101 -4.36 6.19 -36.21
CA VAL A 101 -4.18 4.97 -37.01
C VAL A 101 -5.29 3.94 -36.78
N VAL A 102 -5.73 3.74 -35.52
CA VAL A 102 -6.79 2.78 -35.19
C VAL A 102 -8.11 3.18 -35.86
N CYS A 103 -8.46 4.46 -35.75
CA CYS A 103 -9.61 5.06 -36.40
C CYS A 103 -9.57 4.87 -37.93
N LEU A 104 -8.43 5.19 -38.56
CA LEU A 104 -8.24 5.04 -40.00
C LEU A 104 -8.30 3.57 -40.44
N ARG A 105 -7.67 2.66 -39.69
CA ARG A 105 -7.69 1.22 -39.98
C ARG A 105 -9.12 0.66 -39.94
N CYS A 106 -9.91 1.09 -38.95
CA CYS A 106 -11.32 0.73 -38.81
C CYS A 106 -12.19 1.32 -39.94
N ALA A 107 -12.02 2.60 -40.25
CA ALA A 107 -12.78 3.26 -41.30
C ALA A 107 -12.42 2.74 -42.70
N ALA A 108 -11.14 2.43 -42.94
CA ALA A 108 -10.67 1.82 -44.18
C ALA A 108 -11.23 0.41 -44.39
N GLU A 109 -11.32 -0.39 -43.31
CA GLU A 109 -12.01 -1.69 -43.33
C GLU A 109 -13.48 -1.52 -43.72
N HIS A 110 -14.18 -0.60 -43.06
CA HIS A 110 -15.59 -0.33 -43.33
C HIS A 110 -15.84 0.06 -44.79
N LEU A 111 -14.91 0.79 -45.41
CA LEU A 111 -14.99 1.25 -46.80
C LEU A 111 -14.39 0.28 -47.83
N GLN A 112 -13.88 -0.88 -47.40
CA GLN A 112 -13.20 -1.86 -48.26
C GLN A 112 -12.09 -1.22 -49.10
N MET A 113 -11.20 -0.47 -48.43
CA MET A 113 -10.05 0.17 -49.07
C MET A 113 -8.87 -0.80 -49.19
N THR A 114 -9.10 -1.90 -49.93
CA THR A 114 -8.14 -2.98 -50.21
C THR A 114 -7.34 -2.71 -51.47
N GLU A 115 -6.30 -3.51 -51.70
CA GLU A 115 -5.45 -3.47 -52.87
C GLU A 115 -6.20 -3.78 -54.18
N ASP A 116 -7.37 -4.42 -54.11
CA ASP A 116 -8.27 -4.62 -55.26
C ASP A 116 -8.71 -3.28 -55.88
N TYR A 117 -8.72 -2.22 -55.07
CA TYR A 117 -9.09 -0.86 -55.45
C TYR A 117 -7.86 0.06 -55.57
N GLY A 118 -6.66 -0.49 -55.73
CA GLY A 118 -5.45 0.26 -56.06
C GLY A 118 -4.28 -0.06 -55.14
N ASP A 119 -3.09 -0.03 -55.71
CA ASP A 119 -1.85 -0.38 -55.00
C ASP A 119 -1.62 0.50 -53.76
N ASP A 120 -1.03 -0.11 -52.72
CA ASP A 120 -0.69 0.56 -51.46
C ASP A 120 -1.89 1.29 -50.84
N ASN A 121 -3.06 0.65 -50.84
CA ASN A 121 -4.30 1.25 -50.34
C ASN A 121 -4.27 1.45 -48.81
N LEU A 122 -5.27 2.16 -48.28
CA LEU A 122 -5.26 2.65 -46.91
C LEU A 122 -5.20 1.53 -45.86
N ILE A 123 -5.80 0.36 -46.12
CA ILE A 123 -5.68 -0.80 -45.22
C ILE A 123 -4.21 -1.22 -45.08
N ALA A 124 -3.50 -1.46 -46.19
CA ALA A 124 -2.08 -1.83 -46.17
C ALA A 124 -1.21 -0.78 -45.48
N GLN A 125 -1.41 0.50 -45.82
CA GLN A 125 -0.65 1.63 -45.24
C GLN A 125 -0.86 1.75 -43.73
N THR A 126 -2.09 1.59 -43.25
CA THR A 126 -2.39 1.63 -41.81
C THR A 126 -1.88 0.39 -41.09
N GLU A 127 -1.88 -0.77 -41.74
CA GLU A 127 -1.35 -2.02 -41.19
C GLU A 127 0.17 -1.98 -41.00
N ASP A 128 0.90 -1.47 -42.00
CA ASP A 128 2.35 -1.26 -41.93
C ASP A 128 2.72 -0.27 -40.82
N PHE A 129 1.98 0.84 -40.73
CA PHE A 129 2.23 1.82 -39.68
C PHE A 129 1.85 1.29 -38.29
N LEU A 130 0.81 0.46 -38.16
CA LEU A 130 0.50 -0.22 -36.90
C LEU A 130 1.67 -1.10 -36.44
N ASN A 131 2.35 -1.81 -37.34
CA ASN A 131 3.54 -2.58 -37.00
C ASN A 131 4.68 -1.68 -36.47
N GLU A 132 4.85 -0.48 -37.03
CA GLU A 132 5.81 0.51 -36.51
C GLU A 132 5.39 1.05 -35.14
N VAL A 133 4.10 1.36 -34.94
CA VAL A 133 3.56 1.80 -33.64
C VAL A 133 3.79 0.75 -32.55
N LEU A 134 3.59 -0.54 -32.88
CA LEU A 134 3.82 -1.66 -31.97
C LEU A 134 5.29 -1.78 -31.54
N SER A 135 6.24 -1.12 -32.20
CA SER A 135 7.65 -1.11 -31.79
C SER A 135 7.92 -0.14 -30.61
N SER A 136 7.07 0.87 -30.42
CA SER A 136 7.20 1.92 -29.41
C SER A 136 6.19 1.73 -28.27
N TRP A 137 6.67 1.66 -27.02
CA TRP A 137 5.81 1.53 -25.82
C TRP A 137 4.73 2.62 -25.76
N LYS A 138 5.16 3.89 -25.85
CA LYS A 138 4.26 5.05 -25.73
C LYS A 138 3.24 5.11 -26.85
N ASP A 139 3.66 4.83 -28.08
CA ASP A 139 2.76 4.85 -29.23
C ASP A 139 1.77 3.67 -29.16
N THR A 140 2.20 2.50 -28.66
CA THR A 140 1.32 1.35 -28.41
C THR A 140 0.27 1.64 -27.33
N ILE A 141 0.63 2.30 -26.22
CA ILE A 141 -0.32 2.73 -25.18
C ILE A 141 -1.37 3.67 -25.78
N ASN A 142 -0.93 4.68 -26.55
CA ASN A 142 -1.84 5.62 -27.20
C ASN A 142 -2.82 4.90 -28.16
N ALA A 143 -2.31 4.00 -29.00
CA ALA A 143 -3.14 3.23 -29.91
C ALA A 143 -4.14 2.33 -29.14
N LEU A 144 -3.70 1.69 -28.06
CA LEU A 144 -4.56 0.85 -27.22
C LEU A 144 -5.70 1.67 -26.57
N VAL A 145 -5.41 2.85 -26.04
CA VAL A 145 -6.43 3.76 -25.49
C VAL A 145 -7.44 4.16 -26.58
N THR A 146 -6.99 4.48 -27.79
CA THR A 146 -7.92 4.82 -28.89
C THR A 146 -8.82 3.66 -29.31
N CYS A 147 -8.43 2.39 -29.06
CA CYS A 147 -9.27 1.24 -29.43
C CYS A 147 -10.62 1.24 -28.71
N GLU A 148 -10.73 1.83 -27.52
CA GLU A 148 -11.99 1.85 -26.74
C GLU A 148 -13.14 2.52 -27.51
N GLU A 149 -12.84 3.56 -28.27
CA GLU A 149 -13.83 4.30 -29.08
C GLU A 149 -14.31 3.49 -30.30
N PHE A 150 -13.59 2.43 -30.69
CA PHE A 150 -13.84 1.65 -31.90
C PHE A 150 -14.16 0.18 -31.62
N LEU A 151 -14.50 -0.19 -30.39
CA LEU A 151 -15.02 -1.51 -30.08
C LEU A 151 -16.45 -1.67 -30.65
N PRO A 152 -16.80 -2.84 -31.22
CA PRO A 152 -16.03 -4.10 -31.27
C PRO A 152 -15.09 -4.24 -32.48
N LEU A 153 -15.10 -3.30 -33.43
CA LEU A 153 -14.36 -3.43 -34.69
C LEU A 153 -12.83 -3.54 -34.49
N ALA A 154 -12.26 -2.78 -33.55
CA ALA A 154 -10.85 -2.89 -33.20
C ALA A 154 -10.46 -4.28 -32.63
N GLU A 155 -11.41 -4.99 -32.02
CA GLU A 155 -11.21 -6.36 -31.53
C GLU A 155 -11.24 -7.37 -32.69
N VAL A 156 -12.20 -7.24 -33.61
CA VAL A 156 -12.30 -8.06 -34.83
C VAL A 156 -11.05 -7.92 -35.70
N LEU A 157 -10.49 -6.71 -35.78
CA LEU A 157 -9.24 -6.43 -36.48
C LEU A 157 -7.98 -6.80 -35.68
N HIS A 158 -8.14 -7.43 -34.52
CA HIS A 158 -7.06 -7.87 -33.63
C HIS A 158 -6.11 -6.78 -33.13
N ILE A 159 -6.45 -5.49 -33.29
CA ILE A 159 -5.59 -4.36 -32.91
C ILE A 159 -5.37 -4.37 -31.39
N VAL A 160 -6.45 -4.55 -30.63
CA VAL A 160 -6.40 -4.58 -29.15
C VAL A 160 -5.45 -5.69 -28.65
N SER A 161 -5.64 -6.91 -29.16
CA SER A 161 -4.82 -8.07 -28.78
C SER A 161 -3.33 -7.89 -29.13
N ARG A 162 -3.03 -7.30 -30.29
CA ARG A 162 -1.65 -7.01 -30.73
C ARG A 162 -1.00 -5.95 -29.86
N CYS A 163 -1.72 -4.88 -29.52
CA CYS A 163 -1.23 -3.86 -28.60
C CYS A 163 -0.93 -4.46 -27.22
N ILE A 164 -1.85 -5.24 -26.64
CA ILE A 164 -1.66 -5.88 -25.33
C ILE A 164 -0.46 -6.83 -25.35
N ASN A 165 -0.37 -7.72 -26.34
CA ASN A 165 0.75 -8.65 -26.46
C ASN A 165 2.09 -7.91 -26.64
N SER A 166 2.09 -6.83 -27.45
CA SER A 166 3.27 -5.99 -27.65
C SER A 166 3.75 -5.31 -26.37
N LEU A 167 2.82 -4.77 -25.57
CA LEU A 167 3.13 -4.18 -24.26
C LEU A 167 3.62 -5.25 -23.29
N ALA A 168 2.93 -6.39 -23.20
CA ALA A 168 3.32 -7.48 -22.32
C ALA A 168 4.73 -7.99 -22.62
N MET A 169 5.04 -8.24 -23.90
CA MET A 169 6.37 -8.65 -24.34
C MET A 169 7.45 -7.61 -23.97
N LYS A 170 7.17 -6.32 -24.11
CA LYS A 170 8.12 -5.25 -23.75
C LYS A 170 8.33 -5.15 -22.25
N ALA A 171 7.27 -5.23 -21.47
CA ALA A 171 7.35 -5.12 -20.01
C ALA A 171 8.02 -6.36 -19.38
N CYS A 172 7.85 -7.54 -19.97
CA CYS A 172 8.56 -8.76 -19.55
C CYS A 172 10.01 -8.84 -20.06
N SER A 173 10.43 -7.97 -20.97
CA SER A 173 11.81 -7.95 -21.48
C SER A 173 12.74 -7.19 -20.54
N ASP A 174 14.00 -7.64 -20.43
CA ASP A 174 15.02 -6.96 -19.62
C ASP A 174 15.23 -5.51 -20.13
N PRO A 175 15.00 -4.48 -19.29
CA PRO A 175 15.17 -3.07 -19.65
C PRO A 175 16.57 -2.73 -20.19
N THR A 176 17.58 -3.52 -19.81
CA THR A 176 18.98 -3.30 -20.21
C THR A 176 19.29 -3.68 -21.66
N ILE A 177 18.43 -4.50 -22.29
CA ILE A 177 18.68 -5.01 -23.66
C ILE A 177 18.25 -4.00 -24.73
N PHE A 178 17.29 -3.12 -24.43
CA PHE A 178 16.60 -2.33 -25.46
C PHE A 178 16.73 -0.81 -25.33
N GLY A 179 17.53 -0.29 -24.38
CA GLY A 179 17.84 1.14 -24.31
C GLY A 179 16.61 2.05 -24.21
N TRP A 180 15.52 1.57 -23.60
CA TRP A 180 14.30 2.37 -23.42
C TRP A 180 14.60 3.62 -22.58
N PRO A 181 13.92 4.75 -22.85
CA PRO A 181 14.19 5.99 -22.15
C PRO A 181 13.81 5.81 -20.68
N LEU A 182 14.84 5.80 -19.83
CA LEU A 182 14.72 5.85 -18.38
C LEU A 182 13.74 6.98 -18.03
N SER A 183 12.64 6.61 -17.39
CA SER A 183 11.65 7.59 -16.93
C SER A 183 12.34 8.63 -16.05
N ARG A 184 11.91 9.87 -16.28
CA ARG A 184 12.34 11.12 -15.69
C ARG A 184 12.11 11.05 -14.18
N GLN A 185 13.12 10.61 -13.44
CA GLN A 185 13.08 10.73 -11.99
C GLN A 185 13.14 12.22 -11.64
N SER A 186 12.01 12.77 -11.20
CA SER A 186 11.94 14.00 -10.40
C SER A 186 12.58 13.73 -9.03
N SER A 187 13.86 13.38 -9.00
CA SER A 187 14.66 13.58 -7.81
C SER A 187 15.07 15.04 -7.84
N LEU A 188 14.51 15.85 -6.93
CA LEU A 188 15.15 17.05 -6.42
C LEU A 188 16.56 16.66 -5.97
N LYS A 189 17.53 16.68 -6.89
CA LYS A 189 18.94 16.58 -6.55
C LYS A 189 19.35 17.98 -6.15
N SER A 190 19.66 18.12 -4.87
CA SER A 190 20.51 19.17 -4.35
C SER A 190 21.72 19.36 -5.27
N PRO A 191 22.07 20.61 -5.63
CA PRO A 191 23.22 20.87 -6.47
C PRO A 191 24.46 20.83 -5.57
N ASN A 192 25.04 19.65 -5.39
CA ASN A 192 26.46 19.47 -5.05
C ASN A 192 26.80 17.98 -4.89
N ALA A 193 27.12 17.34 -6.01
CA ALA A 193 27.94 16.12 -6.01
C ALA A 193 28.58 15.96 -7.39
N THR A 194 29.56 16.83 -7.68
CA THR A 194 30.53 16.59 -8.76
C THR A 194 31.45 15.47 -8.30
N GLY A 195 31.20 14.25 -8.77
CA GLY A 195 32.03 13.08 -8.51
C GLY A 195 32.52 12.48 -9.83
N MET A 196 33.78 12.79 -10.17
CA MET A 196 34.52 12.27 -11.32
C MET A 196 34.57 10.73 -11.30
N TRP A 197 34.28 10.11 -12.44
CA TRP A 197 34.38 8.68 -12.68
C TRP A 197 35.86 8.28 -12.79
N ASN A 198 36.37 7.53 -11.82
CA ASN A 198 37.67 6.84 -11.94
C ASN A 198 37.41 5.33 -12.00
N GLY A 199 37.67 4.73 -13.17
CA GLY A 199 37.33 3.36 -13.53
C GLY A 199 38.16 2.28 -12.82
N ILE A 200 37.80 1.93 -11.60
CA ILE A 200 38.13 0.64 -10.96
C ILE A 200 36.87 0.13 -10.27
N GLY A 201 36.29 -0.95 -10.81
CA GLY A 201 35.02 -1.50 -10.36
C GLY A 201 35.11 -2.11 -8.97
N THR A 202 34.34 -1.55 -8.03
CA THR A 202 33.84 -2.28 -6.87
C THR A 202 32.38 -2.63 -7.14
N VAL A 203 32.01 -3.88 -6.84
CA VAL A 203 30.69 -4.47 -7.01
C VAL A 203 29.65 -3.62 -6.29
N THR A 204 29.14 -2.63 -6.99
CA THR A 204 27.99 -1.82 -6.59
C THR A 204 26.81 -2.49 -7.25
N LYS A 205 25.88 -3.00 -6.43
CA LYS A 205 24.56 -3.47 -6.85
C LYS A 205 24.09 -2.61 -8.02
N HIS A 206 23.97 -3.22 -9.20
CA HIS A 206 23.33 -2.61 -10.35
C HIS A 206 22.01 -2.01 -9.84
N ARG A 207 21.89 -0.68 -9.87
CA ARG A 207 20.58 -0.04 -9.75
C ARG A 207 19.86 -0.38 -11.05
N THR A 208 19.14 -1.50 -11.04
CA THR A 208 18.16 -1.86 -12.04
C THR A 208 17.25 -0.66 -12.25
N ALA A 209 16.83 -0.41 -13.49
CA ALA A 209 15.72 0.51 -13.73
C ALA A 209 14.60 0.16 -12.73
N SER A 210 13.99 1.16 -12.08
CA SER A 210 12.86 0.92 -11.17
C SER A 210 11.88 0.02 -11.91
N GLU A 211 11.51 -1.12 -11.33
CA GLU A 211 10.56 -2.07 -11.93
C GLU A 211 9.22 -1.40 -12.27
N ASP A 212 8.99 -0.20 -11.70
CA ASP A 212 7.81 0.64 -11.81
C ASP A 212 7.78 1.58 -13.02
N TRP A 213 8.76 1.51 -13.94
CA TRP A 213 8.90 2.49 -15.04
C TRP A 213 7.65 2.63 -15.93
N TRP A 214 6.83 1.58 -16.01
CA TRP A 214 5.65 1.49 -16.87
C TRP A 214 4.32 1.69 -16.13
N TYR A 215 4.33 1.76 -14.79
CA TYR A 215 3.09 1.77 -14.00
C TYR A 215 2.23 3.00 -14.29
N ASP A 216 2.84 4.17 -14.43
CA ASP A 216 2.10 5.41 -14.68
C ASP A 216 1.38 5.34 -16.04
N ASP A 217 2.08 4.94 -17.10
CA ASP A 217 1.51 4.79 -18.44
C ASP A 217 0.36 3.76 -18.46
N ALA A 218 0.54 2.60 -17.83
CA ALA A 218 -0.51 1.58 -17.75
C ALA A 218 -1.71 2.02 -16.90
N SER A 219 -1.50 2.93 -15.93
CA SER A 219 -2.57 3.43 -15.06
C SER A 219 -3.62 4.29 -15.76
N PHE A 220 -3.34 4.75 -16.99
CA PHE A 220 -4.30 5.47 -17.83
C PHE A 220 -5.27 4.56 -18.60
N LEU A 221 -5.00 3.25 -18.65
CA LEU A 221 -5.90 2.29 -19.29
C LEU A 221 -7.19 2.13 -18.48
N SER A 222 -8.34 1.95 -19.16
CA SER A 222 -9.57 1.54 -18.47
C SER A 222 -9.38 0.20 -17.76
N LEU A 223 -10.23 -0.08 -16.77
CA LEU A 223 -10.18 -1.32 -16.00
C LEU A 223 -10.18 -2.57 -16.90
N ASN A 224 -10.96 -2.56 -17.98
CA ASN A 224 -11.05 -3.69 -18.91
C ASN A 224 -9.73 -3.94 -19.65
N LEU A 225 -9.10 -2.88 -20.18
CA LEU A 225 -7.83 -3.01 -20.90
C LEU A 225 -6.68 -3.30 -19.94
N TYR A 226 -6.67 -2.65 -18.77
CA TYR A 226 -5.68 -2.89 -17.73
C TYR A 226 -5.72 -4.34 -17.23
N LYS A 227 -6.92 -4.87 -16.93
CA LYS A 227 -7.11 -6.29 -16.57
C LYS A 227 -6.52 -7.23 -17.62
N ARG A 228 -6.82 -7.01 -18.90
CA ARG A 228 -6.29 -7.84 -19.99
C ARG A 228 -4.77 -7.73 -20.10
N LEU A 229 -4.20 -6.55 -19.87
CA LEU A 229 -2.75 -6.35 -19.82
C LEU A 229 -2.13 -7.15 -18.67
N ILE A 230 -2.66 -7.05 -17.45
CA ILE A 230 -2.15 -7.79 -16.28
C ILE A 230 -2.19 -9.31 -16.52
N LEU A 231 -3.30 -9.83 -17.03
CA LEU A 231 -3.41 -11.26 -17.37
C LEU A 231 -2.41 -11.69 -18.46
N SER A 232 -2.14 -10.82 -19.44
CA SER A 232 -1.12 -11.07 -20.47
C SER A 232 0.30 -11.08 -19.88
N LEU A 233 0.60 -10.15 -18.96
CA LEU A 233 1.88 -10.10 -18.23
C LEU A 233 2.11 -11.34 -17.36
N GLU A 234 1.08 -11.79 -16.65
CA GLU A 234 1.10 -13.03 -15.87
C GLU A 234 1.40 -14.24 -16.76
N SER A 235 0.70 -14.36 -17.90
CA SER A 235 0.95 -15.44 -18.87
C SER A 235 2.34 -15.36 -19.50
N GLY A 236 2.92 -14.17 -19.57
CA GLY A 236 4.29 -13.91 -20.03
C GLY A 236 5.36 -14.16 -18.98
N GLY A 237 5.00 -14.61 -17.77
CA GLY A 237 5.95 -14.94 -16.69
C GLY A 237 6.51 -13.73 -15.95
N MET A 238 5.80 -12.59 -15.93
CA MET A 238 6.20 -11.45 -15.12
C MET A 238 6.22 -11.81 -13.63
N ASN A 239 7.21 -11.27 -12.90
CA ASN A 239 7.30 -11.47 -11.46
C ASN A 239 6.03 -10.97 -10.74
N PRO A 240 5.50 -11.75 -9.78
CA PRO A 240 4.29 -11.38 -9.07
C PRO A 240 4.47 -10.09 -8.24
N GLU A 241 5.68 -9.77 -7.79
CA GLU A 241 6.00 -8.52 -7.10
C GLU A 241 5.78 -7.30 -7.99
N THR A 242 6.20 -7.36 -9.25
CA THR A 242 6.01 -6.28 -10.23
C THR A 242 4.53 -6.13 -10.61
N ILE A 243 3.81 -7.24 -10.78
CA ILE A 243 2.35 -7.22 -11.00
C ILE A 243 1.64 -6.58 -9.80
N SER A 244 1.98 -7.01 -8.58
CA SER A 244 1.44 -6.43 -7.35
C SER A 244 1.76 -4.94 -7.25
N GLY A 245 2.98 -4.52 -7.57
CA GLY A 245 3.39 -3.12 -7.60
C GLY A 245 2.53 -2.27 -8.55
N SER A 246 2.31 -2.78 -9.77
CA SER A 246 1.44 -2.12 -10.77
C SER A 246 0.00 -2.01 -10.28
N LEU A 247 -0.57 -3.12 -9.75
CA LEU A 247 -1.94 -3.15 -9.21
C LEU A 247 -2.10 -2.17 -8.05
N MET A 248 -1.11 -2.10 -7.16
CA MET A 248 -1.08 -1.13 -6.06
C MET A 248 -1.05 0.31 -6.57
N PHE A 249 -0.28 0.59 -7.62
CA PHE A 249 -0.23 1.91 -8.24
C PHE A 249 -1.57 2.27 -8.90
N TYR A 250 -2.15 1.34 -9.67
CA TYR A 250 -3.46 1.50 -10.31
C TYR A 250 -4.56 1.76 -9.28
N ALA A 251 -4.60 0.95 -8.22
CA ALA A 251 -5.58 1.07 -7.14
C ALA A 251 -5.50 2.44 -6.44
N LYS A 252 -4.29 2.89 -6.08
CA LYS A 252 -4.10 4.19 -5.42
C LYS A 252 -4.54 5.37 -6.27
N ARG A 253 -4.41 5.26 -7.60
CA ARG A 253 -4.83 6.30 -8.54
C ARG A 253 -6.35 6.39 -8.67
N HIS A 254 -7.03 5.25 -8.69
CA HIS A 254 -8.46 5.17 -9.03
C HIS A 254 -9.38 4.96 -7.81
N LEU A 255 -8.85 4.64 -6.63
CA LEU A 255 -9.60 4.47 -5.37
C LEU A 255 -9.16 5.52 -4.33
N PRO A 256 -9.93 6.62 -4.15
CA PRO A 256 -9.60 7.70 -3.20
C PRO A 256 -9.43 7.23 -1.74
N GLY A 257 -10.10 6.14 -1.34
CA GLY A 257 -10.05 5.61 0.02
C GLY A 257 -8.70 5.00 0.43
N LEU A 258 -7.83 4.67 -0.54
CA LEU A 258 -6.52 4.06 -0.30
C LEU A 258 -5.42 5.08 0.00
N SER A 259 -5.58 6.34 -0.41
CA SER A 259 -4.60 7.42 -0.17
C SER A 259 -4.71 8.06 1.22
N TRP A 260 -5.74 7.72 2.00
CA TRP A 260 -6.04 8.38 3.29
C TRP A 260 -4.95 8.21 4.37
N ASN A 261 -4.05 7.22 4.23
CA ASN A 261 -3.02 6.93 5.25
C ASN A 261 -1.66 7.59 4.97
N SER A 262 -1.54 8.41 3.91
CA SER A 262 -0.36 9.26 3.68
C SER A 262 -0.67 10.67 4.16
N SER A 263 -0.55 10.91 5.46
CA SER A 263 -0.50 12.23 6.11
C SER A 263 -1.47 13.28 5.55
N SER A 264 -2.64 13.41 6.17
CA SER A 264 -3.38 14.67 6.22
C SER A 264 -2.48 15.77 6.77
N HIS A 265 -1.79 16.47 5.86
CA HIS A 265 -1.12 17.77 5.94
C HIS A 265 0.00 17.75 4.87
N ASP A 266 -0.35 18.01 3.59
CA ASP A 266 0.46 18.83 2.65
C ASP A 266 0.13 18.68 1.15
N ASN A 267 -0.69 17.71 0.70
CA ASN A 267 -0.89 17.51 -0.75
C ASN A 267 -2.19 18.08 -1.36
N ALA A 268 -2.77 19.12 -0.75
CA ALA A 268 -3.94 19.81 -1.33
C ALA A 268 -3.59 20.84 -2.44
N ILE A 269 -2.32 21.00 -2.84
CA ILE A 269 -1.90 22.13 -3.71
C ILE A 269 -1.36 21.71 -5.10
N HIS A 270 -1.16 20.41 -5.38
CA HIS A 270 -0.70 19.96 -6.71
C HIS A 270 -1.59 18.88 -7.33
N GLY A 271 -2.89 19.17 -7.45
CA GLY A 271 -3.76 18.51 -8.42
C GLY A 271 -3.49 19.07 -9.81
N GLY A 272 -2.62 18.42 -10.58
CA GLY A 272 -2.36 18.75 -11.98
C GLY A 272 -3.63 18.63 -12.81
N HIS A 273 -3.91 19.67 -13.60
CA HIS A 273 -5.00 19.71 -14.58
C HIS A 273 -4.95 18.50 -15.53
N GLY A 274 -5.93 17.61 -15.40
CA GLY A 274 -6.27 16.59 -16.39
C GLY A 274 -7.74 16.21 -16.18
N ASN A 275 -8.57 16.54 -17.17
CA ASN A 275 -10.02 16.29 -17.30
C ASN A 275 -10.85 16.06 -16.03
N SER A 276 -11.79 16.98 -15.80
CA SER A 276 -12.94 16.83 -14.91
C SER A 276 -13.81 15.62 -15.33
N LEU A 277 -13.39 14.40 -15.02
CA LEU A 277 -14.31 13.27 -14.86
C LEU A 277 -15.00 13.44 -13.51
N SER A 278 -16.32 13.38 -13.52
CA SER A 278 -17.13 13.17 -12.32
C SER A 278 -16.50 12.08 -11.45
N ALA A 279 -16.42 12.29 -10.13
CA ALA A 279 -15.95 11.27 -9.21
C ALA A 279 -16.69 9.94 -9.51
N PRO A 280 -15.97 8.81 -9.64
CA PRO A 280 -16.58 7.53 -9.99
C PRO A 280 -17.64 7.17 -8.95
N SER A 281 -18.75 6.59 -9.40
CA SER A 281 -19.84 6.19 -8.50
C SER A 281 -19.33 5.15 -7.49
N GLU A 282 -19.94 5.06 -6.32
CA GLU A 282 -19.58 4.03 -5.32
C GLU A 282 -19.68 2.61 -5.89
N SER A 283 -20.65 2.36 -6.79
CA SER A 283 -20.75 1.07 -7.49
C SER A 283 -19.58 0.79 -8.42
N ASP A 284 -19.08 1.80 -9.13
CA ASP A 284 -17.92 1.64 -10.01
C ASP A 284 -16.64 1.43 -9.19
N GLN A 285 -16.49 2.17 -8.09
CA GLN A 285 -15.37 1.99 -7.15
C GLN A 285 -15.39 0.59 -6.53
N ARG A 286 -16.58 0.08 -6.17
CA ARG A 286 -16.75 -1.29 -5.64
C ARG A 286 -16.35 -2.33 -6.67
N ALA A 287 -16.85 -2.23 -7.90
CA ALA A 287 -16.50 -3.16 -8.98
C ALA A 287 -15.00 -3.14 -9.29
N LEU A 288 -14.41 -1.95 -9.34
CA LEU A 288 -12.97 -1.77 -9.49
C LEU A 288 -12.17 -2.45 -8.37
N LEU A 289 -12.57 -2.26 -7.11
CA LEU A 289 -11.91 -2.87 -5.97
C LEU A 289 -11.97 -4.40 -6.04
N GLU A 290 -13.15 -4.96 -6.31
CA GLU A 290 -13.34 -6.41 -6.39
C GLU A 290 -12.50 -7.04 -7.52
N GLU A 291 -12.41 -6.37 -8.67
CA GLU A 291 -11.55 -6.78 -9.79
C GLU A 291 -10.06 -6.71 -9.44
N ILE A 292 -9.60 -5.63 -8.78
CA ILE A 292 -8.21 -5.53 -8.32
C ILE A 292 -7.88 -6.66 -7.34
N VAL A 293 -8.76 -6.96 -6.38
CA VAL A 293 -8.57 -8.06 -5.43
C VAL A 293 -8.50 -9.41 -6.15
N GLY A 294 -9.28 -9.60 -7.21
CA GLY A 294 -9.24 -10.78 -8.07
C GLY A 294 -7.91 -10.95 -8.82
N LEU A 295 -7.26 -9.83 -9.20
CA LEU A 295 -5.98 -9.82 -9.92
C LEU A 295 -4.75 -9.87 -9.01
N LEU A 296 -4.89 -9.58 -7.71
CA LEU A 296 -3.73 -9.59 -6.80
C LEU A 296 -3.10 -10.99 -6.67
N PRO A 297 -1.77 -11.13 -6.71
CA PRO A 297 -1.07 -12.38 -6.45
C PRO A 297 -1.36 -12.93 -5.05
N VAL A 298 -1.55 -14.26 -4.95
CA VAL A 298 -1.96 -14.94 -3.69
C VAL A 298 -0.76 -15.26 -2.78
N ALA A 299 0.47 -15.23 -3.31
CA ALA A 299 1.66 -15.61 -2.57
C ALA A 299 1.97 -14.65 -1.40
N LYS A 300 2.34 -15.23 -0.24
CA LYS A 300 2.72 -14.48 0.98
C LYS A 300 3.89 -13.54 0.68
N GLY A 301 3.81 -12.30 1.16
CA GLY A 301 4.90 -11.33 1.09
C GLY A 301 5.03 -10.59 -0.24
N VAL A 302 4.25 -10.95 -1.27
CA VAL A 302 4.25 -10.25 -2.56
C VAL A 302 3.51 -8.91 -2.46
N THR A 303 2.30 -8.91 -1.89
CA THR A 303 1.52 -7.70 -1.66
C THR A 303 1.70 -7.21 -0.24
N LEU A 304 1.99 -5.91 -0.06
CA LEU A 304 2.23 -5.32 1.25
C LEU A 304 0.99 -5.45 2.16
N THR A 305 1.18 -5.91 3.40
CA THR A 305 0.10 -6.09 4.38
C THR A 305 -0.68 -4.81 4.65
N LYS A 306 0.02 -3.66 4.76
CA LYS A 306 -0.58 -2.33 4.87
C LYS A 306 -1.55 -2.01 3.73
N PHE A 307 -1.19 -2.40 2.50
CA PHE A 307 -2.05 -2.18 1.34
C PHE A 307 -3.27 -3.09 1.36
N LEU A 308 -3.12 -4.36 1.76
CA LEU A 308 -4.27 -5.27 1.93
C LEU A 308 -5.24 -4.79 3.01
N LEU A 309 -4.73 -4.31 4.15
CA LEU A 309 -5.55 -3.71 5.22
C LEU A 309 -6.26 -2.44 4.71
N GLY A 310 -5.57 -1.60 3.95
CA GLY A 310 -6.18 -0.46 3.26
C GLY A 310 -7.32 -0.86 2.32
N LEU A 311 -7.09 -1.89 1.49
CA LEU A 311 -8.13 -2.44 0.61
C LEU A 311 -9.30 -3.01 1.38
N LEU A 312 -9.07 -3.74 2.48
CA LEU A 312 -10.14 -4.30 3.31
C LEU A 312 -10.98 -3.18 3.92
N ARG A 313 -10.34 -2.12 4.43
CA ARG A 313 -11.06 -0.95 4.94
C ARG A 313 -11.91 -0.31 3.85
N THR A 314 -11.36 -0.10 2.65
CA THR A 314 -12.11 0.45 1.51
C THR A 314 -13.23 -0.49 1.06
N ALA A 315 -13.01 -1.81 1.10
CA ALA A 315 -14.01 -2.83 0.77
C ALA A 315 -15.20 -2.82 1.75
N ILE A 316 -14.92 -2.60 3.04
CA ILE A 316 -15.96 -2.44 4.08
C ILE A 316 -16.79 -1.18 3.83
N ILE A 317 -16.12 -0.04 3.56
CA ILE A 317 -16.76 1.25 3.28
C ILE A 317 -17.66 1.16 2.04
N LEU A 318 -17.16 0.55 0.96
CA LEU A 318 -17.89 0.41 -0.31
C LEU A 318 -18.90 -0.75 -0.32
N HIS A 319 -19.08 -1.45 0.81
CA HIS A 319 -19.93 -2.65 0.90
C HIS A 319 -19.64 -3.69 -0.21
N ALA A 320 -18.36 -3.99 -0.43
CA ALA A 320 -17.91 -5.02 -1.35
C ALA A 320 -18.48 -6.41 -0.98
N SER A 321 -18.50 -7.31 -1.95
CA SER A 321 -19.04 -8.66 -1.78
C SER A 321 -18.40 -9.40 -0.59
N PRO A 322 -19.17 -10.25 0.14
CA PRO A 322 -18.64 -11.02 1.27
C PRO A 322 -17.41 -11.86 0.89
N SER A 323 -17.42 -12.45 -0.30
CA SER A 323 -16.30 -13.25 -0.82
C SER A 323 -15.04 -12.41 -1.06
N CYS A 324 -15.17 -11.16 -1.51
CA CYS A 324 -14.04 -10.25 -1.66
C CYS A 324 -13.43 -9.91 -0.29
N ARG A 325 -14.27 -9.63 0.71
CA ARG A 325 -13.82 -9.32 2.07
C ARG A 325 -13.12 -10.52 2.73
N GLU A 326 -13.72 -11.71 2.65
CA GLU A 326 -13.13 -12.95 3.16
C GLU A 326 -11.79 -13.26 2.47
N ASN A 327 -11.69 -13.02 1.16
CA ASN A 327 -10.44 -13.19 0.42
C ASN A 327 -9.32 -12.29 0.96
N LEU A 328 -9.63 -11.02 1.24
CA LEU A 328 -8.70 -10.07 1.85
C LEU A 328 -8.35 -10.47 3.28
N GLU A 329 -9.34 -10.79 4.11
CA GLU A 329 -9.15 -11.23 5.50
C GLU A 329 -8.22 -12.46 5.57
N LYS A 330 -8.41 -13.44 4.67
CA LYS A 330 -7.56 -14.62 4.54
C LYS A 330 -6.12 -14.27 4.15
N ARG A 331 -5.93 -13.40 3.15
CA ARG A 331 -4.59 -12.99 2.70
C ARG A 331 -3.85 -12.21 3.78
N ILE A 332 -4.53 -11.32 4.49
CA ILE A 332 -3.98 -10.59 5.63
C ILE A 332 -3.60 -11.57 6.74
N GLY A 333 -4.48 -12.53 7.06
CA GLY A 333 -4.23 -13.56 8.05
C GLY A 333 -2.94 -14.33 7.80
N VAL A 334 -2.61 -14.69 6.56
CA VAL A 334 -1.37 -15.41 6.20
C VAL A 334 -0.09 -14.62 6.52
N GLN A 335 -0.16 -13.29 6.56
CA GLN A 335 0.99 -12.39 6.77
C GLN A 335 0.75 -11.32 7.85
N LEU A 336 -0.07 -11.67 8.84
CA LEU A 336 -0.43 -10.79 9.96
C LEU A 336 0.80 -10.39 10.79
N ASP A 337 1.86 -11.22 10.78
CA ASP A 337 3.15 -10.94 11.40
C ASP A 337 3.85 -9.67 10.86
N GLN A 338 3.43 -9.19 9.68
CA GLN A 338 3.98 -7.99 9.04
C GLN A 338 3.08 -6.76 9.20
N ALA A 339 1.99 -6.85 9.95
CA ALA A 339 1.07 -5.75 10.18
C ALA A 339 1.53 -4.81 11.30
N GLU A 340 1.18 -3.52 11.17
CA GLU A 340 1.33 -2.52 12.23
C GLU A 340 0.00 -2.37 12.98
N LEU A 341 0.08 -1.97 14.26
CA LEU A 341 -1.10 -1.79 15.10
C LEU A 341 -2.08 -0.77 14.51
N GLU A 342 -1.57 0.36 14.03
CA GLU A 342 -2.37 1.46 13.47
C GLU A 342 -3.21 1.02 12.27
N ASP A 343 -2.67 0.13 11.44
CA ASP A 343 -3.35 -0.36 10.24
C ASP A 343 -4.45 -1.39 10.56
N LEU A 344 -4.45 -1.98 11.77
CA LEU A 344 -5.46 -2.95 12.23
C LEU A 344 -6.68 -2.26 12.88
N LEU A 345 -6.55 -1.00 13.28
CA LEU A 345 -7.61 -0.20 13.92
C LEU A 345 -8.64 0.28 12.88
N MET A 346 -9.44 -0.67 12.38
CA MET A 346 -10.52 -0.39 11.43
C MET A 346 -11.75 0.16 12.17
N PRO A 347 -12.20 1.40 11.86
CA PRO A 347 -13.37 1.98 12.51
C PRO A 347 -14.63 1.20 12.12
N ASN A 348 -15.56 1.09 13.06
CA ASN A 348 -16.88 0.52 12.77
C ASN A 348 -17.76 1.59 12.11
N LEU A 349 -18.22 1.33 10.89
CA LEU A 349 -19.12 2.24 10.15
C LEU A 349 -20.60 1.81 10.23
N GLY A 350 -20.90 0.72 10.94
CA GLY A 350 -22.27 0.23 11.07
C GLY A 350 -23.11 1.09 12.02
N TYR A 351 -24.27 1.56 11.57
CA TYR A 351 -25.21 2.35 12.37
C TYR A 351 -25.77 1.62 13.62
N THR A 352 -25.60 0.30 13.70
CA THR A 352 -26.19 -0.55 14.74
C THR A 352 -25.19 -1.05 15.80
N VAL A 353 -23.89 -0.86 15.57
CA VAL A 353 -22.86 -1.40 16.46
C VAL A 353 -22.21 -0.24 17.21
N GLU A 354 -22.29 -0.28 18.54
CA GLU A 354 -21.82 0.81 19.40
C GLU A 354 -20.29 0.82 19.62
N THR A 355 -19.56 -0.18 19.12
CA THR A 355 -18.10 -0.24 19.26
C THR A 355 -17.41 0.70 18.29
N LEU A 356 -16.32 1.33 18.73
CA LEU A 356 -15.52 2.24 17.91
C LEU A 356 -14.82 1.53 16.74
N TYR A 357 -14.41 0.27 16.97
CA TYR A 357 -13.65 -0.54 16.01
C TYR A 357 -14.42 -1.80 15.60
N ASP A 358 -14.13 -2.31 14.40
CA ASP A 358 -14.64 -3.58 13.89
C ASP A 358 -13.78 -4.75 14.41
N ILE A 359 -14.10 -5.18 15.63
CA ILE A 359 -13.41 -6.26 16.34
C ILE A 359 -13.69 -7.62 15.69
N ASP A 360 -14.87 -7.80 15.09
CA ASP A 360 -15.25 -9.06 14.45
C ASP A 360 -14.39 -9.29 13.19
N CYS A 361 -14.04 -8.23 12.47
CA CYS A 361 -13.09 -8.28 11.36
C CYS A 361 -11.70 -8.75 11.79
N VAL A 362 -11.16 -8.18 12.86
CA VAL A 362 -9.85 -8.57 13.39
C VAL A 362 -9.86 -10.01 13.90
N GLN A 363 -10.96 -10.45 14.54
CA GLN A 363 -11.13 -11.85 14.94
C GLN A 363 -11.05 -12.79 13.72
N ARG A 364 -11.76 -12.51 12.62
CA ARG A 364 -11.70 -13.34 11.39
C ARG A 364 -10.30 -13.39 10.77
N ILE A 365 -9.59 -12.26 10.74
CA ILE A 365 -8.20 -12.21 10.27
C ILE A 365 -7.31 -13.10 11.15
N LEU A 366 -7.48 -13.03 12.47
CA LEU A 366 -6.73 -13.84 13.41
C LEU A 366 -7.05 -15.34 13.30
N ASP A 367 -8.31 -15.69 13.10
CA ASP A 367 -8.74 -17.07 12.85
C ASP A 367 -8.02 -17.64 11.61
N HIS A 368 -7.88 -16.86 10.54
CA HIS A 368 -7.11 -17.27 9.37
C HIS A 368 -5.61 -17.44 9.66
N PHE A 369 -5.00 -16.56 10.47
CA PHE A 369 -3.60 -16.71 10.88
C PHE A 369 -3.38 -18.00 11.67
N THR A 370 -4.23 -18.27 12.68
CA THR A 370 -4.10 -19.44 13.55
C THR A 370 -4.34 -20.75 12.80
N LEU A 371 -5.26 -20.78 11.84
CA LEU A 371 -5.46 -21.94 10.96
C LEU A 371 -4.18 -22.28 10.19
N VAL A 372 -3.51 -21.27 9.60
CA VAL A 372 -2.28 -21.47 8.82
C VAL A 372 -1.11 -21.94 9.68
N ASP A 373 -0.95 -21.38 10.88
CA ASP A 373 0.11 -21.78 11.83
C ASP A 373 -0.06 -23.24 12.29
N GLN A 374 -1.30 -23.69 12.51
CA GLN A 374 -1.60 -25.08 12.86
C GLN A 374 -1.22 -26.08 11.76
N TYR A 375 -1.41 -25.72 10.48
CA TYR A 375 -0.98 -26.56 9.35
C TYR A 375 0.56 -26.58 9.21
N ALA A 376 1.24 -25.46 9.49
CA ALA A 376 2.70 -25.38 9.45
C ALA A 376 3.36 -26.13 10.62
N ALA A 377 2.72 -26.15 11.80
CA ALA A 377 3.17 -26.83 13.00
C ALA A 377 2.78 -28.34 13.05
N GLY A 378 2.23 -28.91 11.97
CA GLY A 378 1.78 -30.30 11.86
C GLY A 378 2.86 -31.37 12.03
N SER A 379 4.14 -31.02 12.13
CA SER A 379 5.18 -31.88 12.70
C SER A 379 5.22 -31.70 14.22
N SER A 380 4.29 -32.39 14.90
CA SER A 380 4.24 -32.71 16.35
C SER A 380 5.14 -31.90 17.29
N PRO A 381 4.60 -31.13 18.25
CA PRO A 381 5.38 -30.60 19.37
C PRO A 381 5.63 -31.73 20.38
N GLY A 382 6.44 -32.70 19.98
CA GLY A 382 6.86 -33.83 20.80
C GLY A 382 8.36 -33.75 21.00
N MET A 383 8.76 -33.38 22.23
CA MET A 383 10.13 -33.42 22.74
C MET A 383 11.07 -32.33 22.19
N VAL A 384 11.07 -31.17 22.83
CA VAL A 384 12.25 -30.28 22.83
C VAL A 384 13.37 -31.01 23.58
N ASP A 385 14.35 -31.51 22.83
CA ASP A 385 15.69 -31.78 23.32
C ASP A 385 16.38 -30.44 23.58
N GLU A 386 17.00 -30.32 24.74
CA GLU A 386 17.46 -29.10 25.39
C GLU A 386 18.79 -28.58 24.79
N GLY A 387 18.94 -28.65 23.46
CA GLY A 387 20.25 -28.57 22.78
C GLY A 387 20.41 -27.56 21.63
N GLN A 388 19.39 -26.80 21.23
CA GLN A 388 19.51 -25.82 20.13
C GLN A 388 19.06 -24.41 20.54
N LEU A 389 19.89 -23.75 21.35
CA LEU A 389 19.79 -22.32 21.65
C LEU A 389 21.17 -21.66 21.43
N MET A 390 21.60 -21.60 20.17
CA MET A 390 22.64 -20.66 19.72
C MET A 390 22.31 -20.16 18.31
N GLY A 391 21.29 -19.32 18.27
CA GLY A 391 20.93 -18.44 17.15
C GLY A 391 20.11 -17.31 17.75
N SER A 392 20.39 -16.06 17.37
CA SER A 392 19.64 -14.87 17.77
C SER A 392 18.12 -15.13 17.75
N PRO A 393 17.33 -14.65 18.74
CA PRO A 393 15.91 -14.96 18.79
C PRO A 393 15.19 -14.14 17.71
N SER A 394 15.23 -14.60 16.46
CA SER A 394 14.26 -14.17 15.47
C SER A 394 12.89 -14.51 16.07
N LEU A 395 12.13 -13.49 16.49
CA LEU A 395 10.79 -13.68 17.03
C LEU A 395 10.02 -14.48 15.98
N THR A 396 9.46 -15.62 16.38
CA THR A 396 8.62 -16.40 15.48
C THR A 396 7.44 -15.53 15.03
N PRO A 397 6.89 -15.73 13.82
CA PRO A 397 5.72 -14.99 13.35
C PRO A 397 4.56 -14.97 14.37
N VAL A 398 4.33 -16.10 15.05
CA VAL A 398 3.31 -16.22 16.10
C VAL A 398 3.59 -15.32 17.31
N THR A 399 4.85 -15.11 17.69
CA THR A 399 5.21 -14.14 18.75
C THR A 399 5.02 -12.70 18.30
N MET A 400 5.28 -12.37 17.03
CA MET A 400 5.01 -11.03 16.49
C MET A 400 3.51 -10.74 16.49
N VAL A 401 2.69 -11.70 16.06
CA VAL A 401 1.22 -11.59 16.09
C VAL A 401 0.70 -11.51 17.52
N ALA A 402 1.24 -12.29 18.47
CA ALA A 402 0.84 -12.19 19.87
C ALA A 402 1.05 -10.77 20.43
N LYS A 403 2.21 -10.15 20.15
CA LYS A 403 2.48 -8.76 20.54
C LYS A 403 1.53 -7.76 19.87
N LEU A 404 1.23 -7.96 18.59
CA LEU A 404 0.30 -7.12 17.84
C LEU A 404 -1.12 -7.20 18.44
N VAL A 405 -1.61 -8.41 18.72
CA VAL A 405 -2.94 -8.65 19.30
C VAL A 405 -3.03 -8.12 20.72
N ASP A 406 -2.01 -8.30 21.56
CA ASP A 406 -1.98 -7.73 22.91
C ASP A 406 -1.98 -6.18 22.86
N GLY A 407 -1.29 -5.58 21.89
CA GLY A 407 -1.34 -4.14 21.61
C GLY A 407 -2.74 -3.67 21.17
N TYR A 408 -3.36 -4.40 20.25
CA TYR A 408 -4.71 -4.15 19.77
C TYR A 408 -5.75 -4.27 20.89
N LEU A 409 -5.68 -5.33 21.69
CA LEU A 409 -6.54 -5.55 22.86
C LEU A 409 -6.45 -4.39 23.85
N ALA A 410 -5.24 -3.87 24.11
CA ALA A 410 -5.07 -2.72 25.00
C ALA A 410 -5.73 -1.45 24.46
N GLU A 411 -5.71 -1.24 23.13
CA GLU A 411 -6.36 -0.09 22.50
C GLU A 411 -7.88 -0.22 22.53
N VAL A 412 -8.44 -1.35 22.07
CA VAL A 412 -9.89 -1.56 22.04
C VAL A 412 -10.50 -1.74 23.43
N ALA A 413 -9.70 -2.12 24.43
CA ALA A 413 -10.14 -2.21 25.82
C ALA A 413 -10.62 -0.88 26.40
N THR A 414 -10.23 0.25 25.81
CA THR A 414 -10.66 1.58 26.23
C THR A 414 -12.13 1.87 25.86
N ASP A 415 -12.68 1.12 24.92
CA ASP A 415 -14.07 1.25 24.47
C ASP A 415 -15.03 0.57 25.46
N VAL A 416 -15.85 1.38 26.12
CA VAL A 416 -16.87 0.95 27.10
C VAL A 416 -17.95 0.03 26.51
N ASN A 417 -18.09 0.03 25.18
CA ASN A 417 -19.08 -0.80 24.48
C ASN A 417 -18.53 -2.21 24.19
N LEU A 418 -17.24 -2.45 24.39
CA LEU A 418 -16.62 -3.76 24.19
C LEU A 418 -17.07 -4.75 25.28
N LYS A 419 -17.92 -5.70 24.90
CA LYS A 419 -18.45 -6.71 25.82
C LYS A 419 -17.42 -7.78 26.16
N PHE A 420 -17.51 -8.29 27.40
CA PHE A 420 -16.63 -9.31 27.96
C PHE A 420 -16.38 -10.52 27.04
N PRO A 421 -17.41 -11.17 26.44
CA PRO A 421 -17.17 -12.37 25.63
C PRO A 421 -16.31 -12.10 24.40
N LYS A 422 -16.42 -10.92 23.78
CA LYS A 422 -15.62 -10.54 22.61
C LYS A 422 -14.16 -10.31 22.99
N PHE A 423 -13.92 -9.57 24.08
CA PHE A 423 -12.56 -9.35 24.58
C PHE A 423 -11.89 -10.69 24.96
N GLN A 424 -12.60 -11.56 25.68
CA GLN A 424 -12.09 -12.87 26.08
C GLN A 424 -11.77 -13.76 24.87
N SER A 425 -12.69 -13.83 23.89
CA SER A 425 -12.50 -14.63 22.67
C SER A 425 -11.22 -14.25 21.92
N LEU A 426 -11.01 -12.94 21.73
CA LEU A 426 -9.85 -12.44 20.99
C LEU A 426 -8.54 -12.69 21.75
N ALA A 427 -8.54 -12.46 23.07
CA ALA A 427 -7.38 -12.73 23.93
C ALA A 427 -7.01 -14.21 24.00
N ALA A 428 -8.01 -15.10 24.00
CA ALA A 428 -7.84 -16.55 24.08
C ALA A 428 -7.42 -17.21 22.74
N ALA A 429 -7.57 -16.51 21.62
CA ALA A 429 -7.20 -17.05 20.30
C ALA A 429 -5.67 -17.25 20.11
N ILE A 430 -4.86 -16.55 20.91
CA ILE A 430 -3.39 -16.68 20.88
C ILE A 430 -2.92 -17.74 21.89
N PRO A 431 -2.16 -18.77 21.46
CA PRO A 431 -1.62 -19.79 22.36
C PRO A 431 -0.66 -19.25 23.43
N GLU A 432 -0.58 -19.91 24.59
CA GLU A 432 0.28 -19.47 25.70
C GLU A 432 1.77 -19.46 25.35
N TYR A 433 2.25 -20.39 24.52
CA TYR A 433 3.66 -20.45 24.10
C TYR A 433 4.06 -19.28 23.19
N ALA A 434 3.10 -18.63 22.53
CA ALA A 434 3.37 -17.54 21.61
C ALA A 434 3.86 -16.27 22.34
N ARG A 435 3.56 -16.15 23.63
CA ARG A 435 3.96 -15.05 24.51
C ARG A 435 5.19 -15.44 25.35
N PRO A 436 6.38 -14.85 25.07
CA PRO A 436 7.53 -14.98 25.95
C PRO A 436 7.33 -14.25 27.28
N LEU A 437 6.65 -13.10 27.23
CA LEU A 437 6.27 -12.29 28.37
C LEU A 437 4.79 -11.94 28.26
N ASP A 438 4.10 -11.95 29.39
CA ASP A 438 2.65 -11.69 29.47
C ASP A 438 2.31 -10.24 29.86
N ASP A 439 3.30 -9.35 29.85
CA ASP A 439 3.13 -7.92 30.16
C ASP A 439 2.10 -7.25 29.24
N GLY A 440 2.08 -7.63 27.96
CA GLY A 440 1.16 -7.10 26.95
C GLY A 440 -0.29 -7.43 27.27
N ILE A 441 -0.58 -8.73 27.45
CA ILE A 441 -1.93 -9.20 27.82
C ILE A 441 -2.35 -8.69 29.21
N TYR A 442 -1.42 -8.62 30.17
CA TYR A 442 -1.68 -8.01 31.48
C TYR A 442 -2.12 -6.55 31.35
N ARG A 443 -1.39 -5.75 30.58
CA ARG A 443 -1.73 -4.34 30.31
C ARG A 443 -3.11 -4.23 29.66
N ALA A 444 -3.43 -5.10 28.70
CA ALA A 444 -4.75 -5.09 28.05
C ALA A 444 -5.88 -5.40 29.05
N ILE A 445 -5.71 -6.43 29.89
CA ILE A 445 -6.67 -6.77 30.96
C ILE A 445 -6.82 -5.61 31.95
N ASP A 446 -5.71 -4.98 32.34
CA ASP A 446 -5.74 -3.84 33.25
C ASP A 446 -6.54 -2.66 32.69
N VAL A 447 -6.26 -2.28 31.43
CA VAL A 447 -7.01 -1.22 30.74
C VAL A 447 -8.49 -1.59 30.64
N TYR A 448 -8.80 -2.85 30.33
CA TYR A 448 -10.18 -3.32 30.24
C TYR A 448 -10.91 -3.19 31.57
N PHE A 449 -10.30 -3.62 32.69
CA PHE A 449 -10.87 -3.44 34.03
C PHE A 449 -11.04 -1.97 34.41
N LYS A 450 -10.16 -1.08 33.93
CA LYS A 450 -10.30 0.36 34.14
C LYS A 450 -11.54 0.93 33.46
N ALA A 451 -11.76 0.54 32.20
CA ALA A 451 -12.86 1.02 31.39
C ALA A 451 -14.21 0.34 31.71
N HIS A 452 -14.16 -0.86 32.32
CA HIS A 452 -15.34 -1.68 32.63
C HIS A 452 -15.50 -1.99 34.13
N PRO A 453 -15.77 -0.99 35.00
CA PRO A 453 -15.96 -1.21 36.44
C PRO A 453 -17.11 -2.16 36.81
N TRP A 454 -18.08 -2.36 35.92
CA TRP A 454 -19.27 -3.18 36.13
C TRP A 454 -19.05 -4.70 35.95
N LEU A 455 -17.85 -5.14 35.55
CA LEU A 455 -17.52 -6.56 35.46
C LEU A 455 -17.68 -7.25 36.81
N ILE A 456 -18.27 -8.45 36.79
CA ILE A 456 -18.42 -9.27 37.99
C ILE A 456 -17.11 -10.01 38.32
N ASP A 457 -16.90 -10.38 39.58
CA ASP A 457 -15.63 -10.98 40.00
C ASP A 457 -15.29 -12.28 39.26
N SER A 458 -16.29 -13.09 38.88
CA SER A 458 -16.07 -14.28 38.07
C SER A 458 -15.55 -13.98 36.67
N GLU A 459 -15.99 -12.87 36.04
CA GLU A 459 -15.48 -12.43 34.74
C GLU A 459 -14.04 -11.94 34.87
N ARG A 460 -13.74 -11.19 35.94
CA ARG A 460 -12.37 -10.75 36.25
C ARG A 460 -11.43 -11.92 36.45
N GLU A 461 -11.86 -12.94 37.18
CA GLU A 461 -11.10 -14.18 37.35
C GLU A 461 -10.87 -14.91 36.03
N GLN A 462 -11.86 -14.97 35.15
CA GLN A 462 -11.72 -15.62 33.84
C GLN A 462 -10.70 -14.91 32.96
N LEU A 463 -10.69 -13.58 32.93
CA LEU A 463 -9.67 -12.82 32.16
C LEU A 463 -8.27 -12.99 32.74
N CYS A 464 -8.14 -12.99 34.07
CA CYS A 464 -6.83 -13.19 34.70
C CYS A 464 -6.24 -14.59 34.45
N ARG A 465 -7.05 -15.60 34.08
CA ARG A 465 -6.54 -16.93 33.68
C ARG A 465 -5.87 -16.94 32.31
N LEU A 466 -6.08 -15.91 31.49
CA LEU A 466 -5.45 -15.78 30.17
C LEU A 466 -3.98 -15.32 30.25
N MET A 467 -3.53 -14.85 31.43
CA MET A 467 -2.14 -14.51 31.69
C MET A 467 -1.50 -15.51 32.66
N ASN A 468 -0.24 -15.83 32.41
CA ASN A 468 0.62 -16.59 33.28
C ASN A 468 1.50 -15.63 34.10
N CYS A 469 1.21 -15.51 35.39
CA CYS A 469 1.93 -14.62 36.31
C CYS A 469 3.44 -14.92 36.41
N GLN A 470 3.90 -16.12 36.02
CA GLN A 470 5.33 -16.46 36.00
C GLN A 470 6.08 -15.75 34.85
N LYS A 471 5.36 -15.40 33.78
CA LYS A 471 5.89 -14.75 32.58
C LYS A 471 5.81 -13.23 32.65
N LEU A 472 5.41 -12.66 33.79
CA LEU A 472 5.42 -11.21 33.99
C LEU A 472 6.83 -10.70 34.26
N SER A 473 7.16 -9.53 33.72
CA SER A 473 8.37 -8.81 34.11
C SER A 473 8.29 -8.28 35.54
N LEU A 474 9.42 -7.92 36.12
CA LEU A 474 9.50 -7.33 37.46
C LEU A 474 8.65 -6.05 37.59
N GLU A 475 8.63 -5.23 36.53
CA GLU A 475 7.84 -4.01 36.46
C GLU A 475 6.34 -4.33 36.44
N ALA A 476 5.92 -5.29 35.60
CA ALA A 476 4.53 -5.72 35.51
C ALA A 476 4.05 -6.38 36.81
N CYS A 477 4.89 -7.20 37.45
CA CYS A 477 4.61 -7.79 38.76
C CYS A 477 4.43 -6.73 39.84
N SER A 478 5.32 -5.72 39.89
CA SER A 478 5.25 -4.63 40.86
C SER A 478 3.95 -3.84 40.71
N HIS A 479 3.56 -3.53 39.47
CA HIS A 479 2.28 -2.88 39.19
C HIS A 479 1.10 -3.78 39.56
N ALA A 480 1.13 -5.06 39.21
CA ALA A 480 0.07 -6.02 39.52
C ALA A 480 -0.11 -6.24 41.04
N ALA A 481 0.97 -6.24 41.81
CA ALA A 481 0.93 -6.38 43.26
C ALA A 481 0.21 -5.20 43.96
N GLN A 482 0.22 -4.02 43.33
CA GLN A 482 -0.42 -2.80 43.85
C GLN A 482 -1.79 -2.52 43.22
N ASN A 483 -2.24 -3.36 42.29
CA ASN A 483 -3.43 -3.10 41.50
C ASN A 483 -4.70 -3.60 42.20
N GLU A 484 -5.46 -2.68 42.79
CA GLU A 484 -6.71 -2.96 43.50
C GLU A 484 -7.83 -3.53 42.62
N ARG A 485 -7.71 -3.44 41.28
CA ARG A 485 -8.72 -3.95 40.34
C ARG A 485 -8.57 -5.45 40.07
N LEU A 486 -7.46 -6.07 40.47
CA LEU A 486 -7.22 -7.50 40.29
C LEU A 486 -7.86 -8.32 41.43
N PRO A 487 -8.35 -9.53 41.15
CA PRO A 487 -8.76 -10.45 42.20
C PRO A 487 -7.61 -10.76 43.17
N LEU A 488 -7.88 -10.77 44.48
CA LEU A 488 -6.85 -11.00 45.53
C LEU A 488 -6.03 -12.27 45.30
N ARG A 489 -6.67 -13.34 44.76
CA ARG A 489 -6.00 -14.60 44.42
C ARG A 489 -4.84 -14.39 43.44
N VAL A 490 -5.03 -13.53 42.45
CA VAL A 490 -4.04 -13.23 41.40
C VAL A 490 -2.91 -12.39 41.98
N VAL A 491 -3.22 -11.38 42.80
CA VAL A 491 -2.24 -10.55 43.50
C VAL A 491 -1.30 -11.42 44.36
N ILE A 492 -1.85 -12.37 45.11
CA ILE A 492 -1.06 -13.31 45.91
C ILE A 492 -0.18 -14.20 45.02
N GLN A 493 -0.67 -14.67 43.88
CA GLN A 493 0.12 -15.47 42.93
C GLN A 493 1.30 -14.68 42.36
N VAL A 494 1.08 -13.42 41.96
CA VAL A 494 2.15 -12.53 41.47
C VAL A 494 3.23 -12.36 42.54
N ILE A 495 2.84 -12.02 43.78
CA ILE A 495 3.78 -11.86 44.90
C ILE A 495 4.52 -13.17 45.18
N PHE A 496 3.84 -14.31 45.12
CA PHE A 496 4.48 -15.62 45.32
C PHE A 496 5.57 -15.90 44.28
N PHE A 497 5.32 -15.65 43.00
CA PHE A 497 6.31 -15.87 41.94
C PHE A 497 7.46 -14.85 41.97
N GLU A 498 7.20 -13.60 42.35
CA GLU A 498 8.23 -12.61 42.66
C GLU A 498 9.17 -13.11 43.76
N GLN A 499 8.62 -13.57 44.89
CA GLN A 499 9.40 -14.11 46.01
C GLN A 499 10.19 -15.37 45.60
N LEU A 500 9.60 -16.23 44.78
CA LEU A 500 10.26 -17.42 44.25
C LEU A 500 11.44 -17.04 43.35
N ARG A 501 11.27 -16.08 42.43
CA ARG A 501 12.36 -15.58 41.56
C ARG A 501 13.49 -14.97 42.38
N LEU A 502 13.16 -14.11 43.35
CA LEU A 502 14.16 -13.52 44.26
C LEU A 502 14.93 -14.60 45.01
N ARG A 503 14.24 -15.59 45.57
CA ARG A 503 14.88 -16.71 46.29
C ARG A 503 15.79 -17.53 45.37
N THR A 504 15.36 -17.84 44.15
CA THR A 504 16.16 -18.59 43.18
C THR A 504 17.40 -17.81 42.76
N THR A 505 17.27 -16.51 42.48
CA THR A 505 18.41 -15.64 42.13
C THR A 505 19.40 -15.55 43.28
N VAL A 506 18.92 -15.36 44.52
CA VAL A 506 19.77 -15.31 45.72
C VAL A 506 20.48 -16.65 45.94
N ALA A 507 19.77 -17.78 45.85
CA ALA A 507 20.35 -19.11 45.98
C ALA A 507 21.39 -19.40 44.88
N GLY A 508 21.11 -19.03 43.63
CA GLY A 508 22.06 -19.14 42.51
C GLY A 508 23.33 -18.33 42.76
N TRP A 509 23.21 -17.16 43.39
CA TRP A 509 24.36 -16.34 43.76
C TRP A 509 25.28 -17.06 44.76
N PHE A 510 24.70 -17.74 45.77
CA PHE A 510 25.46 -18.55 46.73
C PHE A 510 26.16 -19.77 46.07
N PHE A 511 25.50 -20.47 45.15
CA PHE A 511 26.09 -21.61 44.45
C PHE A 511 27.26 -21.23 43.51
N VAL A 512 27.19 -20.08 42.85
CA VAL A 512 28.29 -19.57 42.01
C VAL A 512 29.49 -19.16 42.86
N SER A 513 29.26 -18.56 44.02
CA SER A 513 30.32 -18.23 45.00
C SER A 513 31.04 -19.46 45.55
N ASP A 514 30.31 -20.53 45.89
CA ASP A 514 30.91 -21.77 46.41
C ASP A 514 31.73 -22.53 45.36
N SER A 515 31.34 -22.48 44.07
CA SER A 515 32.11 -23.17 43.00
C SER A 515 33.48 -22.51 42.72
N LEU A 516 33.59 -21.20 42.94
CA LEU A 516 34.83 -20.46 42.75
C LEU A 516 35.79 -20.66 43.93
N GLU A 517 35.27 -20.84 45.15
CA GLU A 517 36.08 -21.16 46.34
C GLU A 517 36.60 -22.61 46.33
N ASN A 518 35.82 -23.57 45.82
CA ASN A 518 36.23 -24.98 45.79
C ASN A 518 37.22 -25.35 44.66
N SER A 519 37.44 -24.45 43.70
CA SER A 519 38.38 -24.65 42.57
C SER A 519 39.86 -24.45 42.95
N GLN A 520 40.16 -23.93 44.15
CA GLN A 520 41.53 -23.65 44.60
C GLN A 520 42.19 -24.78 45.39
N ALA A 521 41.54 -25.94 45.56
CA ALA A 521 42.00 -26.97 46.48
C ALA A 521 42.15 -28.38 45.87
N THR A 522 42.71 -28.54 44.66
CA THR A 522 43.32 -29.82 44.27
C THR A 522 44.45 -29.67 43.25
N ASN A 523 45.59 -30.27 43.59
CA ASN A 523 46.76 -30.64 42.77
C ASN A 523 47.98 -29.70 42.77
N GLU A 524 48.83 -29.89 43.79
CA GLU A 524 50.27 -29.70 43.68
C GLU A 524 50.94 -30.84 42.89
N ASN A 525 51.97 -30.48 42.12
CA ASN A 525 53.11 -31.27 41.63
C ASN A 525 53.01 -32.04 40.29
N LEU A 526 53.53 -31.43 39.20
CA LEU A 526 54.70 -31.93 38.46
C LEU A 526 55.28 -30.85 37.52
N ALA A 527 56.59 -30.91 37.31
CA ALA A 527 57.47 -29.82 36.91
C ALA A 527 57.70 -29.62 35.39
N LEU A 528 58.17 -28.40 35.06
CA LEU A 528 59.15 -28.02 34.01
C LEU A 528 58.78 -28.13 32.51
N SER A 529 58.59 -26.98 31.85
CA SER A 529 59.45 -26.52 30.73
C SER A 529 59.09 -25.10 30.24
N LYS A 530 60.12 -24.32 29.87
CA LYS A 530 60.08 -22.95 29.32
C LYS A 530 59.60 -22.93 27.85
N ASN A 531 58.76 -21.98 27.46
CA ASN A 531 59.12 -20.92 26.48
C ASN A 531 57.97 -19.93 26.16
N ASN A 532 58.39 -18.70 25.84
CA ASN A 532 57.61 -17.51 25.46
C ASN A 532 56.65 -17.67 24.27
N ARG A 533 55.40 -17.18 24.40
CA ARG A 533 54.83 -16.06 23.60
C ARG A 533 53.32 -15.87 23.88
N SER A 534 52.91 -14.60 23.75
CA SER A 534 51.55 -14.04 23.57
C SER A 534 50.55 -14.09 24.73
N ASN A 535 50.20 -12.90 25.20
CA ASN A 535 49.00 -12.58 25.98
C ASN A 535 47.74 -12.99 25.20
N GLN A 536 47.01 -13.97 25.71
CA GLN A 536 45.56 -14.10 25.54
C GLN A 536 44.99 -14.33 26.94
N ALA A 537 44.24 -13.36 27.46
CA ALA A 537 43.40 -13.57 28.63
C ALA A 537 42.10 -14.20 28.13
N GLU A 538 41.92 -15.50 28.37
CA GLU A 538 40.64 -16.18 28.20
C GLU A 538 39.62 -15.54 29.17
N ALA A 539 38.61 -14.90 28.60
CA ALA A 539 37.42 -14.45 29.32
C ALA A 539 36.49 -15.65 29.49
N ILE A 540 36.21 -16.02 30.74
CA ILE A 540 35.14 -16.97 31.06
C ILE A 540 33.82 -16.20 30.91
N CYS A 541 33.04 -16.54 29.88
CA CYS A 541 31.73 -15.97 29.59
C CYS A 541 30.62 -16.94 30.00
N ASP A 542 29.57 -16.43 30.64
CA ASP A 542 28.26 -17.09 30.77
C ASP A 542 27.54 -17.11 29.40
N PRO A 543 26.57 -18.02 29.17
CA PRO A 543 25.99 -18.26 27.84
C PRO A 543 25.12 -17.12 27.28
N ASN A 544 24.96 -16.00 28.00
CA ASN A 544 24.16 -14.83 27.59
C ASN A 544 24.97 -13.58 27.19
N GLY A 545 26.29 -13.66 27.05
CA GLY A 545 27.07 -12.59 26.40
C GLY A 545 27.14 -11.25 27.13
N ASN A 546 26.75 -11.18 28.40
CA ASN A 546 27.01 -10.02 29.25
C ASN A 546 28.38 -10.16 29.92
N GLN A 547 29.15 -9.06 29.93
CA GLN A 547 30.39 -8.97 30.67
C GLN A 547 30.09 -9.18 32.15
N VAL A 548 30.57 -10.30 32.73
CA VAL A 548 30.46 -10.56 34.17
C VAL A 548 31.33 -9.51 34.85
N ILE A 549 30.69 -8.50 35.43
CA ILE A 549 31.34 -7.53 36.30
C ILE A 549 31.93 -8.35 37.46
N SER A 550 33.25 -8.27 37.65
CA SER A 550 33.97 -9.02 38.67
C SER A 550 33.36 -8.75 40.05
N PHE A 551 33.30 -9.76 40.91
CA PHE A 551 32.85 -9.64 42.30
C PHE A 551 33.53 -8.47 43.03
N ASP A 552 34.82 -8.27 42.75
CA ASP A 552 35.59 -7.18 43.33
C ASP A 552 35.10 -5.81 42.85
N GLU A 553 34.62 -5.70 41.61
CA GLU A 553 34.16 -4.45 41.00
C GLU A 553 32.77 -4.05 41.54
N VAL A 554 31.86 -5.01 41.72
CA VAL A 554 30.55 -4.74 42.37
C VAL A 554 30.74 -4.37 43.84
N LYS A 555 31.61 -5.08 44.57
CA LYS A 555 31.91 -4.80 45.98
C LYS A 555 32.57 -3.43 46.16
N LEU A 556 33.45 -3.03 45.24
CA LEU A 556 34.04 -1.70 45.21
C LEU A 556 32.96 -0.63 45.00
N ARG A 557 32.04 -0.86 44.05
CA ARG A 557 30.96 0.08 43.71
C ARG A 557 29.97 0.27 44.86
N VAL A 558 29.60 -0.81 45.55
CA VAL A 558 28.75 -0.75 46.74
C VAL A 558 29.45 0.01 47.87
N SER A 559 30.75 -0.23 48.07
CA SER A 559 31.54 0.50 49.09
C SER A 559 31.67 1.99 48.75
N GLU A 560 31.80 2.36 47.47
CA GLU A 560 31.80 3.76 47.02
C GLU A 560 30.44 4.42 47.27
N LEU A 561 29.34 3.74 46.94
CA LEU A 561 27.98 4.25 47.16
C LEU A 561 27.64 4.41 48.64
N GLU A 562 28.06 3.47 49.49
CA GLU A 562 27.92 3.60 50.95
C GLU A 562 28.69 4.81 51.49
N LYS A 563 29.89 5.06 50.95
CA LYS A 563 30.69 6.22 51.31
C LYS A 563 30.05 7.53 50.85
N GLU A 564 29.48 7.57 49.64
CA GLU A 564 28.72 8.71 49.13
C GLU A 564 27.45 8.97 49.95
N TYR A 565 26.73 7.92 50.33
CA TYR A 565 25.56 8.02 51.21
C TYR A 565 25.91 8.60 52.59
N LEU A 566 27.02 8.14 53.20
CA LEU A 566 27.49 8.71 54.47
C LEU A 566 27.90 10.18 54.32
N ASN A 567 28.52 10.54 53.20
CA ASN A 567 28.94 11.92 52.94
C ASN A 567 27.73 12.84 52.78
N MET A 568 26.74 12.40 52.01
CA MET A 568 25.48 13.14 51.79
C MET A 568 24.69 13.28 53.09
N ARG A 569 24.67 12.24 53.94
CA ARG A 569 24.06 12.29 55.27
C ARG A 569 24.77 13.30 56.20
N GLN A 570 26.10 13.37 56.16
CA GLN A 570 26.87 14.36 56.91
C GLN A 570 26.67 15.79 56.40
N GLU A 571 26.48 16.00 55.09
CA GLU A 571 26.10 17.32 54.54
C GLU A 571 24.70 17.74 54.98
N ILE A 572 23.74 16.81 55.00
CA ILE A 572 22.38 17.07 55.48
C ILE A 572 22.37 17.39 56.98
N GLU A 573 23.19 16.70 57.78
CA GLU A 573 23.36 17.02 59.22
C GLU A 573 24.06 18.36 59.45
N LYS A 574 25.02 18.75 58.59
CA LYS A 574 25.66 20.10 58.62
C LYS A 574 24.70 21.24 58.27
N LEU A 575 23.67 20.96 57.45
CA LEU A 575 22.62 21.91 57.09
C LEU A 575 21.53 22.05 58.16
N GLY A 576 21.57 21.25 59.23
CA GLY A 576 20.49 21.12 60.20
C GLY A 576 20.74 21.71 61.59
N LYS A 577 20.92 23.04 61.75
CA LYS A 577 20.44 23.82 62.92
C LYS A 577 20.10 25.29 62.54
N PRO A 578 19.08 25.93 63.15
CA PRO A 578 18.18 26.84 62.45
C PRO A 578 18.49 28.34 62.66
N LYS A 579 18.34 29.16 61.62
CA LYS A 579 17.98 30.58 61.71
C LYS A 579 17.06 30.97 60.55
N SER A 580 15.77 31.11 60.90
CA SER A 580 14.76 32.03 60.34
C SER A 580 14.91 32.45 58.87
N TYR A 581 14.18 31.79 57.95
CA TYR A 581 13.51 32.43 56.80
C TYR A 581 12.46 31.45 56.26
N TRP A 582 11.24 31.52 56.81
CA TRP A 582 10.06 30.94 56.15
C TRP A 582 9.45 31.98 55.22
N ASN A 583 8.91 31.47 54.12
CA ASN A 583 8.26 32.14 53.00
C ASN A 583 9.20 32.77 51.99
N ILE A 584 9.41 32.05 50.88
CA ILE A 584 9.09 32.52 49.52
C ILE A 584 9.34 31.38 48.51
N PHE A 585 8.36 31.16 47.62
CA PHE A 585 8.32 30.28 46.43
C PHE A 585 8.03 28.77 46.59
N SER A 586 6.79 28.47 46.98
CA SER A 586 6.01 27.41 46.33
C SER A 586 4.83 28.03 45.60
N LYS A 587 4.82 27.93 44.25
CA LYS A 587 3.69 27.96 43.29
C LYS A 587 4.08 28.56 41.93
N ARG A 588 4.36 27.68 40.97
CA ARG A 588 4.12 27.78 39.50
C ARG A 588 4.81 26.55 38.89
N PHE A 589 4.12 25.56 38.35
CA PHE A 589 3.25 25.68 37.18
C PHE A 589 2.16 24.59 37.16
N TRP A 590 0.89 25.01 37.15
CA TRP A 590 -0.18 24.34 36.42
C TRP A 590 -1.03 25.43 35.74
N TYR A 591 -1.34 25.18 34.46
CA TYR A 591 -2.37 25.76 33.60
C TYR A 591 -2.10 27.12 32.93
N ASN A 592 -1.85 27.03 31.61
CA ASN A 592 -2.15 28.07 30.63
C ASN A 592 -3.58 27.88 30.11
N GLN A 593 -4.48 28.77 30.48
CA GLN A 593 -5.59 29.19 29.62
C GLN A 593 -5.82 30.69 29.91
N LYS A 594 -5.49 31.54 28.95
CA LYS A 594 -5.70 32.99 29.02
C LYS A 594 -6.69 33.39 27.94
N SER A 595 -7.93 33.62 28.34
CA SER A 595 -8.82 34.60 27.73
C SER A 595 -8.50 35.98 28.30
N GLN A 596 -8.30 36.98 27.43
CA GLN A 596 -8.19 38.39 27.82
C GLN A 596 -9.54 38.97 28.24
N PRO A 597 -9.54 39.95 29.17
CA PRO A 597 -10.52 41.02 29.09
C PRO A 597 -9.91 42.42 29.30
N GLY A 598 -10.60 43.43 28.78
CA GLY A 598 -10.45 44.80 29.23
C GLY A 598 -11.08 45.85 28.32
N ASN A 599 -12.32 46.26 28.60
CA ASN A 599 -12.56 47.63 29.08
C ASN A 599 -14.02 47.89 29.46
N ALA A 600 -14.19 48.55 30.60
CA ALA A 600 -15.46 49.00 31.15
C ALA A 600 -15.81 50.41 30.65
N LYS A 601 -17.11 50.69 30.48
CA LYS A 601 -17.70 52.02 30.71
C LYS A 601 -19.22 51.95 30.94
N LYS A 602 -19.59 52.35 32.16
CA LYS A 602 -20.80 53.09 32.63
C LYS A 602 -22.21 52.54 32.35
N ALA A 603 -22.93 52.35 33.46
CA ALA A 603 -24.41 52.28 33.56
C ALA A 603 -25.07 53.66 33.29
N PRO A 604 -26.41 53.74 33.12
CA PRO A 604 -27.30 53.69 34.29
C PRO A 604 -28.58 52.84 34.10
N ALA A 605 -29.29 52.69 35.22
CA ALA A 605 -30.45 51.84 35.46
C ALA A 605 -31.80 52.44 35.02
N THR A 606 -32.72 51.54 34.65
CA THR A 606 -34.20 51.53 34.83
C THR A 606 -34.59 50.08 34.50
N GLY A 607 -35.40 49.31 35.23
CA GLY A 607 -36.54 49.61 36.07
C GLY A 607 -37.70 48.73 35.59
N GLN A 608 -38.12 47.79 36.44
CA GLN A 608 -39.43 47.12 36.51
C GLN A 608 -39.79 45.95 35.57
N ASP A 609 -40.11 44.84 36.27
CA ASP A 609 -41.00 43.75 35.91
C ASP A 609 -42.37 44.20 35.37
N HIS A 610 -42.91 43.50 34.37
CA HIS A 610 -44.11 42.66 34.52
C HIS A 610 -44.63 42.02 33.21
N LYS A 611 -44.99 40.73 33.34
CA LYS A 611 -46.19 40.03 32.80
C LYS A 611 -46.32 39.64 31.31
N ASN A 612 -46.52 38.31 31.16
CA ASN A 612 -47.57 37.57 30.42
C ASN A 612 -47.89 37.85 28.94
N GLY A 613 -47.95 36.73 28.18
CA GLY A 613 -48.77 36.50 26.97
C GLY A 613 -48.22 37.15 25.71
N GLU A 614 -48.12 36.52 24.54
CA GLU A 614 -48.60 35.24 23.99
C GLU A 614 -47.44 34.49 23.31
#